data_AF-A0A916IIN1-F1
#
_entry.id   AF-A0A916IIN1-F1
#
_cell.length_a   1.000
_cell.length_b   1.000
_cell.length_c   1.000
_cell.angle_alpha   90.00
_cell.angle_beta   90.00
_cell.angle_gamma   90.00
#
_symmetry.space_group_name_H-M   'P 1'
#
loop_
_entity.id
_entity.type
_entity.pdbx_description
1 polymer ?
#
loop_
_entity_poly.entity_id
_entity_poly.type
_entity_poly.pdbx_seq_one_letter_code
_entity_poly.pdbx_strand_id
1 'polypeptide(L)'
;LLTHSPPDTPQEIAALARNQHLTAERGREPGLRLQRGDDQPTIAEWGAQLIDQCTPIARALDAAHGGREHADALDAAARLLHEPQRLPSARVLDTMRAAHGGSHIGFVTACSQRSRQLLMQRPFDPGVQERFEQLARQSLLEQQRLESGDTMPFEAYRQHYLSPERLRA
;
A
#
# COMPACT_ATOMS: atom_id res chain seq x y z
N LEU A 1 6.02 5.08 17.26
CA LEU A 1 6.98 6.16 17.62
C LEU A 1 6.49 6.99 18.82
N LEU A 2 5.22 7.42 18.85
CA LEU A 2 4.71 8.32 19.91
C LEU A 2 3.83 7.66 20.97
N THR A 3 3.35 6.44 20.72
CA THR A 3 2.60 5.63 21.68
C THR A 3 3.45 4.46 22.16
N HIS A 4 3.15 3.99 23.37
CA HIS A 4 3.77 2.76 23.89
C HIS A 4 3.39 1.58 22.98
N SER A 5 4.38 0.79 22.59
CA SER A 5 4.21 -0.42 21.79
C SER A 5 4.71 -1.61 22.61
N PRO A 6 3.84 -2.24 23.42
CA PRO A 6 4.24 -3.43 24.18
C PRO A 6 4.61 -4.58 23.21
N PRO A 7 5.31 -5.63 23.69
CA PRO A 7 5.55 -6.82 22.88
C PRO A 7 4.24 -7.45 22.43
N ASP A 8 4.17 -7.84 21.16
CA ASP A 8 3.01 -8.51 20.61
C ASP A 8 2.72 -9.82 21.34
N THR A 9 1.44 -10.15 21.47
CA THR A 9 0.99 -11.48 21.93
C THR A 9 0.43 -12.29 20.76
N PRO A 10 0.52 -13.64 20.79
CA PRO A 10 -0.12 -14.48 19.76
C PRO A 10 -1.62 -14.19 19.57
N GLN A 11 -2.32 -13.88 20.66
CA GLN A 11 -3.75 -13.53 20.66
C GLN A 11 -4.00 -12.21 19.93
N GLU A 12 -3.18 -11.20 20.20
CA GLU A 12 -3.25 -9.89 19.53
C GLU A 12 -2.95 -10.02 18.04
N ILE A 13 -1.90 -10.73 17.66
CA ILE A 13 -1.56 -10.98 16.24
C ILE A 13 -2.74 -11.62 15.52
N ALA A 14 -3.38 -12.63 16.13
CA ALA A 14 -4.54 -13.28 15.56
C ALA A 14 -5.76 -12.34 15.45
N ALA A 15 -5.96 -11.45 16.43
CA ALA A 15 -7.03 -10.45 16.40
C ALA A 15 -6.79 -9.41 15.29
N LEU A 16 -5.56 -8.93 15.13
CA LEU A 16 -5.17 -8.01 14.07
C LEU A 16 -5.39 -8.62 12.68
N ALA A 17 -5.01 -9.89 12.49
CA ALA A 17 -5.28 -10.61 11.25
C ALA A 17 -6.78 -10.72 10.93
N ARG A 18 -7.61 -11.04 11.94
CA ARG A 18 -9.08 -11.06 11.78
C ARG A 18 -9.65 -9.68 11.44
N ASN A 19 -9.18 -8.62 12.10
CA ASN A 19 -9.63 -7.25 11.84
C ASN A 19 -9.28 -6.80 10.42
N GLN A 20 -8.08 -7.11 9.95
CA GLN A 20 -7.64 -6.82 8.59
C GLN A 20 -8.56 -7.51 7.58
N HIS A 21 -8.84 -8.81 7.80
CA HIS A 21 -9.72 -9.58 6.93
C HIS A 21 -11.16 -9.04 6.93
N LEU A 22 -11.74 -8.79 8.11
CA LEU A 22 -13.08 -8.20 8.24
C LEU A 22 -13.18 -6.84 7.54
N THR A 23 -12.16 -6.00 7.68
CA THR A 23 -12.11 -4.69 7.01
C THR A 23 -12.01 -4.84 5.49
N ALA A 24 -11.23 -5.80 5.00
CA ALA A 24 -11.08 -6.05 3.57
C ALA A 24 -12.40 -6.54 2.93
N GLU A 25 -13.10 -7.46 3.59
CA GLU A 25 -14.33 -8.07 3.04
C GLU A 25 -15.58 -7.20 3.28
N ARG A 26 -15.68 -6.61 4.47
CA ARG A 26 -16.91 -5.99 4.98
C ARG A 26 -16.71 -4.55 5.47
N GLY A 27 -15.56 -3.94 5.24
CA GLY A 27 -15.21 -2.61 5.81
C GLY A 27 -16.13 -1.44 5.44
N ARG A 28 -17.03 -1.61 4.47
CA ARG A 28 -18.07 -0.63 4.10
C ARG A 28 -19.42 -0.89 4.78
N GLU A 29 -19.56 -1.98 5.53
CA GLU A 29 -20.78 -2.32 6.24
C GLU A 29 -21.00 -1.37 7.44
N PRO A 30 -22.15 -0.68 7.50
CA PRO A 30 -22.47 0.18 8.63
C PRO A 30 -22.45 -0.60 9.95
N GLY A 31 -21.71 -0.08 10.94
CA GLY A 31 -21.64 -0.68 12.27
C GLY A 31 -20.72 -1.92 12.38
N LEU A 32 -19.90 -2.22 11.36
CA LEU A 32 -18.88 -3.28 11.46
C LEU A 32 -18.01 -3.07 12.70
N ARG A 33 -17.90 -4.08 13.55
CA ARG A 33 -17.08 -4.08 14.77
C ARG A 33 -15.77 -4.83 14.57
N LEU A 34 -14.71 -4.35 15.21
CA LEU A 34 -13.36 -4.92 15.18
C LEU A 34 -12.95 -5.30 16.61
N GLN A 35 -12.02 -6.25 16.75
CA GLN A 35 -11.53 -6.73 18.05
C GLN A 35 -10.38 -5.84 18.56
N ARG A 36 -10.48 -5.30 19.77
CA ARG A 36 -9.41 -4.51 20.39
C ARG A 36 -9.31 -4.86 21.88
N GLY A 37 -8.47 -5.84 22.21
CA GLY A 37 -8.47 -6.41 23.56
C GLY A 37 -9.85 -6.98 23.89
N ASP A 38 -10.41 -6.58 25.02
CA ASP A 38 -11.77 -6.95 25.44
C ASP A 38 -12.86 -6.08 24.79
N ASP A 39 -12.48 -4.98 24.13
CA ASP A 39 -13.41 -4.06 23.47
C ASP A 39 -13.72 -4.48 22.02
N GLN A 40 -14.89 -4.04 21.55
CA GLN A 40 -15.33 -4.21 20.17
C GLN A 40 -15.85 -2.91 19.53
N PRO A 41 -14.98 -1.90 19.32
CA PRO A 41 -15.39 -0.65 18.70
C PRO A 41 -15.85 -0.88 17.27
N THR A 42 -16.73 0.00 16.77
CA THR A 42 -17.00 0.05 15.33
C THR A 42 -15.76 0.54 14.58
N ILE A 43 -15.65 0.17 13.30
CA ILE A 43 -14.57 0.63 12.43
C ILE A 43 -14.54 2.16 12.32
N ALA A 44 -15.70 2.82 12.35
CA ALA A 44 -15.80 4.27 12.31
C ALA A 44 -15.29 4.93 13.60
N GLU A 45 -15.70 4.41 14.77
CA GLU A 45 -15.23 4.92 16.08
C GLU A 45 -13.72 4.74 16.23
N TRP A 46 -13.21 3.55 15.93
CA TRP A 46 -11.79 3.29 16.08
C TRP A 46 -10.96 4.05 15.04
N GLY A 47 -11.44 4.14 13.80
CA GLY A 47 -10.82 4.95 12.76
C GLY A 47 -10.75 6.44 13.14
N ALA A 48 -11.82 7.00 13.72
CA ALA A 48 -11.84 8.40 14.14
C ALA A 48 -10.80 8.67 15.24
N GLN A 49 -10.70 7.78 16.23
CA GLN A 49 -9.67 7.87 17.27
C GLN A 49 -8.25 7.87 16.68
N LEU A 50 -7.99 7.02 15.68
CA LEU A 50 -6.68 6.96 15.02
C LEU A 50 -6.37 8.24 14.24
N ILE A 51 -7.36 8.81 13.54
CA ILE A 51 -7.20 10.08 12.82
C ILE A 51 -6.94 11.23 13.80
N ASP A 52 -7.66 11.28 14.92
CA ASP A 52 -7.45 12.28 15.97
C ASP A 52 -6.03 12.20 16.53
N GLN A 53 -5.52 10.99 16.78
CA GLN A 53 -4.13 10.76 17.23
C GLN A 53 -3.09 11.23 16.20
N CYS A 54 -3.43 11.21 14.91
CA CYS A 54 -2.55 11.73 13.85
C CYS A 54 -2.57 13.27 13.75
N THR A 55 -3.58 13.96 14.29
CA THR A 55 -3.71 15.43 14.20
C THR A 55 -2.45 16.19 14.65
N PRO A 56 -1.86 15.94 15.84
CA PRO A 56 -0.64 16.65 16.23
C PRO A 56 0.56 16.36 15.31
N ILE A 57 0.61 15.17 14.70
CA ILE A 57 1.66 14.78 13.75
C ILE A 57 1.50 15.57 12.45
N ALA A 58 0.29 15.62 11.91
CA ALA A 58 -0.01 16.40 10.71
C ALA A 58 0.33 17.88 10.90
N ARG A 59 -0.04 18.47 12.04
CA ARG A 59 0.31 19.86 12.37
C ARG A 59 1.83 20.08 12.42
N ALA A 60 2.58 19.14 12.98
CA ALA A 60 4.05 19.24 13.03
C ALA A 60 4.67 19.15 11.62
N LEU A 61 4.15 18.26 10.77
CA LEU A 61 4.60 18.13 9.39
C LEU A 61 4.28 19.37 8.55
N ASP A 62 3.08 19.92 8.69
CA ASP A 62 2.66 21.15 8.01
C ASP A 62 3.47 22.37 8.49
N ALA A 63 3.80 22.44 9.79
CA ALA A 63 4.67 23.49 10.31
C ALA A 63 6.11 23.39 9.77
N ALA A 64 6.62 22.18 9.55
CA ALA A 64 7.98 21.95 9.07
C ALA A 64 8.14 22.18 7.56
N HIS A 65 7.15 21.79 6.76
CA HIS A 65 7.21 21.90 5.30
C HIS A 65 6.54 23.19 4.78
N GLY A 66 5.77 23.87 5.62
CA GLY A 66 4.82 24.89 5.20
C GLY A 66 3.58 24.27 4.57
N GLY A 67 2.44 24.96 4.66
CA GLY A 67 1.19 24.50 4.07
C GLY A 67 0.25 23.81 5.06
N ARG A 68 -0.60 22.93 4.54
CA ARG A 68 -1.73 22.27 5.22
C ARG A 68 -2.02 20.87 4.67
N GLU A 69 -1.16 20.35 3.82
CA GLU A 69 -1.38 19.13 3.05
C GLU A 69 -1.65 17.92 3.94
N HIS A 70 -1.01 17.84 5.10
CA HIS A 70 -1.19 16.73 6.03
C HIS A 70 -2.49 16.87 6.82
N ALA A 71 -2.82 18.08 7.29
CA ALA A 71 -4.12 18.35 7.94
C ALA A 71 -5.28 18.08 6.98
N ASP A 72 -5.19 18.55 5.74
CA ASP A 72 -6.23 18.37 4.73
C ASP A 72 -6.39 16.88 4.34
N ALA A 73 -5.31 16.10 4.38
CA ALA A 73 -5.37 14.65 4.22
C ALA A 73 -6.11 13.95 5.37
N LEU A 74 -5.89 14.38 6.62
CA LEU A 74 -6.64 13.87 7.77
C LEU A 74 -8.12 14.24 7.70
N ASP A 75 -8.45 15.49 7.33
CA ASP A 75 -9.84 15.92 7.13
C ASP A 75 -10.53 15.11 6.03
N ALA A 76 -9.81 14.78 4.95
CA ALA A 76 -10.32 13.89 3.90
C ALA A 76 -10.57 12.47 4.42
N ALA A 77 -9.66 11.91 5.21
CA ALA A 77 -9.83 10.59 5.82
C ALA A 77 -11.01 10.56 6.80
N ALA A 78 -11.18 11.59 7.63
CA ALA A 78 -12.27 11.69 8.60
C ALA A 78 -13.65 11.71 7.92
N ARG A 79 -13.77 12.42 6.79
CA ARG A 79 -14.99 12.41 5.98
C ARG A 79 -15.31 11.02 5.42
N LEU A 80 -14.30 10.26 4.99
CA LEU A 80 -14.50 8.91 4.44
C LEU A 80 -15.04 7.90 5.46
N LEU A 81 -14.77 8.09 6.76
CA LEU A 81 -15.35 7.25 7.82
C LEU A 81 -16.88 7.40 7.92
N HIS A 82 -17.40 8.58 7.62
CA HIS A 82 -18.83 8.91 7.67
C HIS A 82 -19.51 8.72 6.31
N GLU A 83 -18.73 8.70 5.22
CA GLU A 83 -19.20 8.60 3.85
C GLU A 83 -18.57 7.38 3.12
N PRO A 84 -18.85 6.14 3.56
CA PRO A 84 -18.21 4.94 3.01
C PRO A 84 -18.47 4.73 1.51
N GLN A 85 -19.53 5.30 0.96
CA GLN A 85 -19.82 5.33 -0.48
C GLN A 85 -18.76 6.10 -1.30
N ARG A 86 -17.98 6.99 -0.68
CA ARG A 86 -16.90 7.73 -1.35
C ARG A 86 -15.55 7.02 -1.31
N LEU A 87 -15.46 5.91 -0.57
CA LEU A 87 -14.25 5.10 -0.52
C LEU A 87 -13.87 4.62 -1.95
N PRO A 88 -12.58 4.49 -2.27
CA PRO A 88 -12.14 4.01 -3.58
C PRO A 88 -12.80 2.70 -4.01
N SER A 89 -12.99 1.76 -3.08
CA SER A 89 -13.65 0.48 -3.34
C SER A 89 -15.13 0.65 -3.75
N ALA A 90 -15.87 1.56 -3.12
CA ALA A 90 -17.24 1.88 -3.51
C ALA A 90 -17.29 2.55 -4.90
N ARG A 91 -16.42 3.54 -5.13
CA ARG A 91 -16.32 4.26 -6.41
C ARG A 91 -16.00 3.34 -7.59
N VAL A 92 -15.11 2.36 -7.38
CA VAL A 92 -14.80 1.33 -8.39
C VAL A 92 -16.05 0.51 -8.71
N LEU A 93 -16.76 0.02 -7.70
CA LEU A 93 -17.99 -0.77 -7.91
C LEU A 93 -19.10 0.04 -8.59
N ASP A 94 -19.23 1.32 -8.26
CA ASP A 94 -20.21 2.21 -8.90
C ASP A 94 -19.84 2.48 -10.36
N THR A 95 -18.57 2.78 -10.65
CA THR A 95 -18.08 3.00 -12.02
C THR A 95 -18.21 1.74 -12.87
N MET A 96 -17.86 0.58 -12.30
CA MET A 96 -17.97 -0.71 -12.98
C MET A 96 -19.43 -1.01 -13.36
N ARG A 97 -20.39 -0.75 -12.46
CA ARG A 97 -21.82 -0.91 -12.74
C ARG A 97 -22.33 0.09 -13.78
N ALA A 98 -22.01 1.38 -13.60
CA ALA A 98 -22.56 2.46 -14.44
C ALA A 98 -21.99 2.50 -15.86
N ALA A 99 -20.69 2.21 -16.04
CA ALA A 99 -19.98 2.42 -17.31
C ALA A 99 -19.49 1.13 -17.98
N HIS A 100 -19.47 0.00 -17.27
CA HIS A 100 -18.91 -1.26 -17.79
C HIS A 100 -19.86 -2.46 -17.63
N GLY A 101 -21.16 -2.21 -17.40
CA GLY A 101 -22.16 -3.27 -17.28
C GLY A 101 -21.90 -4.27 -16.14
N GLY A 102 -21.18 -3.85 -15.10
CA GLY A 102 -20.74 -4.73 -14.01
C GLY A 102 -19.53 -5.60 -14.33
N SER A 103 -18.91 -5.47 -15.51
CA SER A 103 -17.74 -6.26 -15.90
C SER A 103 -16.46 -5.72 -15.29
N HIS A 104 -15.85 -6.52 -14.39
CA HIS A 104 -14.53 -6.22 -13.83
C HIS A 104 -13.46 -6.11 -14.92
N ILE A 105 -13.39 -7.09 -15.82
CA ILE A 105 -12.42 -7.11 -16.93
C ILE A 105 -12.59 -5.90 -17.85
N GLY A 106 -13.83 -5.52 -18.17
CA GLY A 106 -14.12 -4.34 -18.96
C GLY A 106 -13.62 -3.05 -18.30
N PHE A 107 -13.88 -2.90 -16.99
CA PHE A 107 -13.41 -1.76 -16.21
C PHE A 107 -11.88 -1.68 -16.15
N VAL A 108 -11.18 -2.76 -15.75
CA VAL A 108 -9.72 -2.72 -15.61
C VAL A 108 -9.00 -2.54 -16.95
N THR A 109 -9.56 -3.08 -18.04
CA THR A 109 -9.02 -2.89 -19.39
C THR A 109 -9.11 -1.42 -19.82
N ALA A 110 -10.26 -0.79 -19.60
CA ALA A 110 -10.45 0.63 -19.91
C ALA A 110 -9.52 1.54 -19.09
N CYS A 111 -9.34 1.24 -17.79
CA CYS A 111 -8.38 1.93 -16.93
C CYS A 111 -6.95 1.78 -17.45
N SER A 112 -6.55 0.57 -17.84
CA SER A 112 -5.21 0.27 -18.34
C SER A 112 -4.91 1.00 -19.65
N GLN A 113 -5.88 1.02 -20.58
CA GLN A 113 -5.77 1.74 -21.85
C GLN A 113 -5.63 3.25 -21.63
N ARG A 114 -6.44 3.83 -20.72
CA ARG A 114 -6.37 5.26 -20.38
C ARG A 114 -5.03 5.62 -19.76
N SER A 115 -4.54 4.83 -18.80
CA SER A 115 -3.23 5.03 -18.18
C SER A 115 -2.11 4.94 -19.21
N ARG A 116 -2.15 3.94 -20.10
CA ARG A 116 -1.19 3.82 -21.21
C ARG A 116 -1.20 5.07 -22.10
N GLN A 117 -2.37 5.52 -22.53
CA GLN A 117 -2.48 6.71 -23.37
C GLN A 117 -1.91 7.95 -22.68
N LEU A 118 -2.26 8.20 -21.42
CA LEU A 118 -1.76 9.33 -20.64
C LEU A 118 -0.23 9.30 -20.51
N LEU A 119 0.33 8.13 -20.24
CA LEU A 119 1.78 7.98 -20.07
C LEU A 119 2.52 8.13 -21.40
N MET A 120 2.01 7.54 -22.49
CA MET A 120 2.64 7.64 -23.81
C MET A 120 2.57 9.05 -24.41
N GLN A 121 1.61 9.88 -23.99
CA GLN A 121 1.50 11.28 -24.41
C GLN A 121 2.47 12.21 -23.68
N ARG A 122 3.11 11.75 -22.60
CA ARG A 122 4.09 12.54 -21.85
C ARG A 122 5.47 12.25 -22.42
N PRO A 123 6.13 13.21 -23.10
CA PRO A 123 7.50 13.01 -23.55
C PRO A 123 8.40 12.81 -22.33
N PHE A 124 9.43 11.98 -22.48
CA PHE A 124 10.49 11.93 -21.49
C PHE A 124 11.24 13.26 -21.47
N ASP A 125 11.62 13.68 -20.27
CA ASP A 125 12.72 14.62 -20.16
C ASP A 125 13.98 13.96 -20.74
N PRO A 126 14.74 14.62 -21.64
CA PRO A 126 15.89 14.01 -22.30
C PRO A 126 16.92 13.42 -21.33
N GLY A 127 17.17 14.08 -20.19
CA GLY A 127 18.12 13.58 -19.19
C GLY A 127 17.60 12.33 -18.48
N VAL A 128 16.28 12.22 -18.29
CA VAL A 128 15.66 11.02 -17.73
C VAL A 128 15.73 9.86 -18.71
N GLN A 129 15.48 10.11 -20.00
CA GLN A 129 15.56 9.08 -21.04
C GLN A 129 16.98 8.52 -21.14
N GLU A 130 17.98 9.39 -21.26
CA GLU A 130 19.38 8.98 -21.37
C GLU A 130 19.80 8.15 -20.14
N ARG A 131 19.42 8.58 -18.93
CA ARG A 131 19.69 7.84 -17.70
C ARG A 131 19.08 6.44 -17.73
N PHE A 132 17.83 6.28 -18.18
CA PHE A 132 17.20 4.96 -18.26
C PHE A 132 17.83 4.07 -19.33
N GLU A 133 18.24 4.62 -20.47
CA GLU A 133 18.97 3.88 -21.51
C GLU A 133 20.36 3.45 -21.04
N GLN A 134 21.05 4.27 -20.24
CA GLN A 134 22.31 3.91 -19.60
C GLN A 134 22.10 2.78 -18.57
N LEU A 135 21.10 2.90 -17.69
CA LEU A 135 20.78 1.87 -16.69
C LEU A 135 20.43 0.53 -17.34
N ALA A 136 19.66 0.52 -18.43
CA ALA A 136 19.32 -0.71 -19.15
C ALA A 136 20.55 -1.40 -19.76
N ARG A 137 21.49 -0.62 -20.31
CA ARG A 137 22.76 -1.16 -20.83
C ARG A 137 23.63 -1.71 -19.70
N GLN A 138 23.77 -0.95 -18.61
CA GLN A 138 24.55 -1.36 -17.45
C GLN A 138 24.00 -2.63 -16.81
N SER A 139 22.67 -2.76 -16.68
CA SER A 139 22.06 -3.96 -16.09
C SER A 139 22.37 -5.24 -16.89
N LEU A 140 22.39 -5.15 -18.23
CA LEU A 140 22.74 -6.29 -19.08
C LEU A 140 24.22 -6.66 -18.99
N LEU A 141 25.11 -5.67 -18.96
CA LEU A 141 26.54 -5.91 -18.76
C LEU A 141 26.83 -6.52 -17.39
N GLU A 142 26.17 -6.00 -16.35
CA GLU A 142 26.34 -6.50 -14.99
C GLU A 142 25.78 -7.92 -14.83
N GLN A 143 24.63 -8.21 -15.45
CA GLN A 143 24.11 -9.57 -15.52
C GLN A 143 25.14 -10.52 -16.14
N GLN A 144 25.67 -10.20 -17.32
CA GLN A 144 26.68 -11.03 -17.99
C GLN A 144 27.94 -11.21 -17.15
N ARG A 145 28.39 -10.14 -16.49
CA ARG A 145 29.54 -10.17 -15.60
C ARG A 145 29.33 -11.14 -14.44
N LEU A 146 28.16 -11.10 -13.80
CA LEU A 146 27.80 -12.01 -12.71
C LEU A 146 27.72 -13.46 -13.21
N GLU A 147 26.98 -13.70 -14.30
CA GLU A 147 26.84 -15.05 -14.89
C GLU A 147 28.19 -15.65 -15.33
N SER A 148 29.10 -14.83 -15.87
CA SER A 148 30.45 -15.27 -16.23
C SER A 148 31.38 -15.48 -15.03
N GLY A 149 31.05 -14.87 -13.89
CA GLY A 149 31.80 -14.94 -12.64
C GLY A 149 31.31 -16.02 -11.69
N ASP A 150 30.25 -16.76 -12.05
CA ASP A 150 29.70 -17.83 -11.24
C ASP A 150 30.69 -19.00 -11.15
N THR A 151 31.17 -19.25 -9.94
CA THR A 151 32.12 -20.35 -9.65
C THR A 151 31.45 -21.56 -9.03
N MET A 152 30.16 -21.47 -8.71
CA MET A 152 29.39 -22.49 -7.99
C MET A 152 28.16 -22.90 -8.81
N PRO A 153 27.88 -24.21 -8.97
CA PRO A 153 26.64 -24.67 -9.57
C PRO A 153 25.42 -24.16 -8.81
N PHE A 154 24.35 -23.82 -9.52
CA PHE A 154 23.13 -23.25 -8.95
C PHE A 154 22.58 -24.05 -7.76
N GLU A 155 22.54 -25.38 -7.83
CA GLU A 155 21.99 -26.21 -6.75
C GLU A 155 22.84 -26.15 -5.48
N ALA A 156 24.16 -26.08 -5.60
CA ALA A 156 25.06 -25.90 -4.45
C ALA A 156 24.87 -24.51 -3.83
N TYR A 157 24.71 -23.47 -4.66
CA TYR A 157 24.37 -22.13 -4.19
C TYR A 157 23.03 -22.11 -3.46
N ARG A 158 21.98 -22.75 -4.01
CA ARG A 158 20.65 -22.84 -3.39
C ARG A 158 20.70 -23.51 -2.01
N GLN A 159 21.42 -24.63 -1.91
CA GLN A 159 21.58 -25.34 -0.63
C GLN A 159 22.32 -24.50 0.41
N HIS A 160 23.42 -23.85 0.02
CA HIS A 160 24.16 -22.96 0.91
C HIS A 160 23.34 -21.71 1.29
N TYR A 161 22.61 -21.12 0.35
CA TYR A 161 21.77 -19.93 0.57
C TYR A 161 20.65 -20.22 1.59
N LEU A 162 20.06 -21.40 1.55
CA LEU A 162 19.01 -21.85 2.46
C LEU A 162 19.55 -22.50 3.74
N SER A 163 20.87 -22.57 3.93
CA SER A 163 21.43 -23.27 5.09
C SER A 163 21.14 -22.47 6.38
N PRO A 164 20.82 -23.16 7.50
CA PRO A 164 20.63 -22.50 8.79
C PRO A 164 21.85 -21.72 9.28
N GLU A 165 23.05 -22.00 8.76
CA GLU A 165 24.29 -21.31 9.09
C GLU A 165 24.25 -19.84 8.65
N ARG A 166 23.49 -19.52 7.59
CA ARG A 166 23.27 -18.13 7.13
C ARG A 166 22.21 -17.36 7.91
N LEU A 167 21.43 -18.04 8.77
CA LEU A 167 20.37 -17.41 9.58
C LEU A 167 20.85 -16.93 10.95
N ARG A 168 22.12 -17.16 11.30
CA ARG A 168 22.70 -16.83 12.62
C ARG A 168 23.60 -15.57 12.62
N ALA A 169 23.49 -14.71 11.60
CA ALA A 169 24.21 -13.42 11.56
C ALA A 169 23.44 -12.34 12.32
#